data_AF-A0AAD1MJE7-F1
#
_entry.id   AF-A0AAD1MJE7-F1
#
_cell.length_a   1.000
_cell.length_b   1.000
_cell.length_c   1.000
_cell.angle_alpha   90.00
_cell.angle_beta   90.00
_cell.angle_gamma   90.00
#
_symmetry.space_group_name_H-M   'P 1'
#
loop_
_entity.id
_entity.type
_entity.pdbx_description
1 polymer ?
#
loop_
_entity_poly.entity_id
_entity_poly.type
_entity_poly.pdbx_seq_one_letter_code
_entity_poly.pdbx_strand_id
1 'polypeptide(L)'
;MGALRDALLGGWELLSMESRDIATGAVSHPMGSAPRGLILYTADGYMSAQLVSGDDAALRQYIAYGGRFRVDEDTATVHHLVSVSMLPELLASPQLRHAEVDGAQLTLSATTTNDGVTSHNALVWVRRR
;
A
#
# COMPACT_ATOMS: atom_id res chain seq x y z
N MET A 1 -10.74 -10.25 17.64
CA MET A 1 -10.59 -9.34 16.49
C MET A 1 -9.99 -8.06 17.06
N GLY A 2 -8.89 -7.57 16.46
CA GLY A 2 -8.20 -6.38 16.94
C GLY A 2 -8.74 -5.11 16.27
N ALA A 3 -8.54 -3.97 16.93
CA ALA A 3 -9.14 -2.70 16.52
C ALA A 3 -8.66 -2.25 15.14
N LEU A 4 -7.38 -2.43 14.83
CA LEU A 4 -6.82 -2.07 13.53
C LEU A 4 -7.32 -3.01 12.43
N ARG A 5 -7.35 -4.33 12.69
CA ARG A 5 -7.90 -5.29 11.73
C ARG A 5 -9.33 -4.93 11.33
N ASP A 6 -10.18 -4.61 12.30
CA ASP A 6 -11.58 -4.29 12.03
C ASP A 6 -11.72 -2.95 11.30
N ALA A 7 -10.87 -1.96 11.62
CA ALA A 7 -10.82 -0.68 10.94
C ALA A 7 -10.44 -0.81 9.45
N LEU A 8 -9.59 -1.78 9.09
CA LEU A 8 -9.17 -2.03 7.71
C LEU A 8 -10.25 -2.65 6.82
N LEU A 9 -11.23 -3.37 7.38
CA LEU A 9 -12.20 -4.14 6.60
C LEU A 9 -13.02 -3.25 5.65
N GLY A 10 -13.16 -3.68 4.41
CA GLY A 10 -13.87 -2.97 3.35
C GLY A 10 -12.97 -2.55 2.19
N GLY A 11 -13.47 -1.63 1.37
CA GLY A 11 -12.77 -1.10 0.20
C GLY A 11 -12.25 0.31 0.43
N TRP A 12 -11.08 0.59 -0.14
CA TRP A 12 -10.41 1.89 -0.09
C TRP A 12 -9.89 2.29 -1.46
N GLU A 13 -10.08 3.54 -1.83
CA GLU A 13 -9.61 4.12 -3.08
C GLU A 13 -8.31 4.89 -2.86
N LEU A 14 -7.34 4.74 -3.76
CA LEU A 14 -6.05 5.43 -3.68
C LEU A 14 -6.24 6.94 -3.93
N LEU A 15 -5.68 7.76 -3.05
CA LEU A 15 -5.56 9.21 -3.22
C LEU A 15 -4.16 9.59 -3.71
N SER A 16 -3.12 9.03 -3.11
CA SER A 16 -1.74 9.37 -3.47
C SER A 16 -0.76 8.24 -3.15
N MET A 17 0.38 8.26 -3.85
CA MET A 17 1.56 7.48 -3.51
C MET A 17 2.77 8.40 -3.57
N GLU A 18 3.46 8.53 -2.45
CA GLU A 18 4.68 9.31 -2.31
C GLU A 18 5.84 8.41 -1.93
N SER A 19 7.02 8.72 -2.43
CA SER A 19 8.27 8.13 -2.01
C SER A 19 9.24 9.23 -1.61
N ARG A 20 9.68 9.21 -0.36
CA ARG A 20 10.62 10.17 0.20
C ARG A 20 11.96 9.50 0.45
N ASP A 21 13.00 9.98 -0.22
CA ASP A 21 14.38 9.58 0.04
C ASP A 21 14.77 9.99 1.48
N ILE A 22 15.27 9.04 2.27
CA ILE A 22 15.60 9.26 3.68
C ILE A 22 16.87 10.09 3.85
N ALA A 23 17.83 9.99 2.93
CA ALA A 23 19.11 10.69 3.00
C ALA A 23 18.99 12.15 2.56
N THR A 24 18.22 12.42 1.51
CA THR A 24 18.10 13.75 0.90
C THR A 24 16.80 14.48 1.27
N GLY A 25 15.78 13.74 1.71
CA GLY A 25 14.44 14.27 1.95
C GLY A 25 13.63 14.55 0.68
N ALA A 26 14.20 14.28 -0.50
CA ALA A 26 13.54 14.50 -1.78
C ALA A 26 12.27 13.64 -1.90
N VAL A 27 11.18 14.25 -2.35
CA VAL A 27 9.90 13.57 -2.55
C VAL A 27 9.70 13.34 -4.04
N SER A 28 9.23 12.14 -4.37
CA SER A 28 8.81 11.75 -5.70
C SER A 28 7.42 11.13 -5.67
N HIS A 29 6.77 11.10 -6.83
CA HIS A 29 5.47 10.46 -7.04
C HIS A 29 5.62 9.32 -8.05
N PRO A 30 6.02 8.11 -7.62
CA PRO A 30 6.30 7.00 -8.54
C PRO A 30 5.11 6.61 -9.42
N MET A 31 3.89 6.88 -8.95
CA MET A 31 2.64 6.60 -9.67
C MET A 31 2.05 7.84 -10.36
N GLY A 32 2.78 8.96 -10.43
CA GLY A 32 2.23 10.26 -10.86
C GLY A 32 1.46 10.99 -9.75
N SER A 33 1.02 12.21 -10.02
CA SER A 33 0.31 13.05 -9.04
C SER A 33 -1.16 12.69 -8.84
N ALA A 34 -1.76 12.00 -9.81
CA ALA A 34 -3.17 11.57 -9.77
C ALA A 34 -3.32 10.06 -10.06
N PRO A 35 -2.72 9.19 -9.22
CA PRO A 35 -2.88 7.75 -9.41
C PRO A 35 -4.30 7.32 -9.04
N ARG A 36 -4.71 6.15 -9.55
CA ARG A 36 -5.97 5.53 -9.13
C ARG A 36 -5.69 4.14 -8.62
N GLY A 37 -6.51 3.66 -7.69
CA GLY A 37 -6.36 2.32 -7.17
C GLY A 37 -7.49 1.93 -6.26
N LEU A 38 -7.60 0.63 -6.02
CA LEU A 38 -8.53 0.01 -5.10
C LEU A 38 -7.79 -1.02 -4.28
N ILE A 39 -7.96 -0.99 -2.96
CA ILE A 39 -7.56 -2.08 -2.07
C ILE A 39 -8.76 -2.56 -1.27
N LEU A 40 -8.96 -3.87 -1.25
CA LEU A 40 -10.03 -4.54 -0.52
C LEU A 40 -9.43 -5.37 0.61
N TYR A 41 -10.01 -5.29 1.80
CA TYR A 41 -9.75 -6.17 2.93
C TYR A 41 -11.05 -6.86 3.33
N THR A 42 -11.07 -8.19 3.28
CA THR A 42 -12.27 -8.98 3.54
C THR A 42 -12.25 -9.60 4.93
N ALA A 43 -13.44 -9.85 5.49
CA ALA A 43 -13.59 -10.38 6.84
C ALA A 43 -12.98 -11.79 7.00
N ASP A 44 -12.92 -12.58 5.94
CA ASP A 44 -12.31 -13.92 5.88
C ASP A 44 -10.77 -13.89 5.69
N GLY A 45 -10.17 -12.70 5.72
CA GLY A 45 -8.73 -12.52 5.81
C GLY A 45 -8.00 -12.52 4.47
N TYR A 46 -8.68 -12.11 3.40
CA TYR A 46 -8.06 -11.86 2.10
C TYR A 46 -7.93 -10.36 1.82
N MET A 47 -6.96 -10.04 0.98
CA MET A 47 -6.81 -8.72 0.42
C MET A 47 -6.51 -8.78 -1.07
N SER A 48 -6.90 -7.73 -1.79
CA SER A 48 -6.47 -7.50 -3.18
C SER A 48 -6.28 -6.01 -3.40
N ALA A 49 -5.15 -5.63 -4.01
CA ALA A 49 -4.81 -4.27 -4.36
C ALA A 49 -4.57 -4.14 -5.86
N GLN A 50 -5.02 -3.02 -6.42
CA GLN A 50 -4.88 -2.65 -7.82
C GLN A 50 -4.51 -1.16 -7.87
N LEU A 51 -3.46 -0.81 -8.59
CA LEU A 51 -2.98 0.57 -8.74
C LEU A 51 -2.67 0.83 -10.20
N VAL A 52 -3.07 1.99 -10.70
CA VAL A 52 -2.74 2.49 -12.04
C VAL A 52 -2.16 3.88 -11.91
N SER A 53 -1.11 4.15 -12.68
CA SER A 53 -0.47 5.47 -12.70
C SER A 53 -1.40 6.55 -13.21
N GLY A 54 -1.18 7.78 -12.73
CA GLY A 54 -1.64 8.99 -13.39
C GLY A 54 -1.00 9.17 -14.76
N ASP A 55 -1.52 10.11 -15.53
CA ASP A 55 -1.04 10.40 -16.89
C ASP A 55 0.32 11.12 -16.92
N ASP A 56 0.70 11.73 -15.80
CA ASP A 56 1.96 12.47 -15.59
C ASP A 56 3.10 11.60 -15.06
N ALA A 57 2.85 10.31 -14.78
CA ALA A 57 3.89 9.39 -14.34
C ALA A 57 4.94 9.18 -15.45
N ALA A 58 6.21 9.13 -15.06
CA ALA A 58 7.32 8.90 -15.99
C ALA A 58 7.17 7.58 -16.77
N LEU A 59 6.55 6.57 -16.16
CA LEU A 59 6.20 5.31 -16.77
C LEU A 59 4.74 4.98 -16.46
N ARG A 60 3.97 4.63 -17.50
CA ARG A 60 2.64 4.07 -17.31
C ARG A 60 2.75 2.68 -16.73
N GLN A 61 2.20 2.48 -15.54
CA GLN A 61 2.31 1.21 -14.82
C GLN A 61 0.99 0.80 -14.18
N TYR A 62 0.80 -0.51 -14.13
CA TYR A 62 -0.32 -1.16 -13.46
C TYR A 62 0.22 -2.22 -12.50
N ILE A 63 -0.07 -2.07 -11.22
CA ILE A 63 0.36 -2.98 -10.17
C ILE A 63 -0.89 -3.65 -9.61
N ALA A 64 -0.96 -4.97 -9.68
CA ALA A 64 -2.05 -5.74 -9.09
C ALA A 64 -1.50 -6.95 -8.35
N TYR A 65 -1.97 -7.14 -7.12
CA TYR A 65 -1.61 -8.29 -6.31
C TYR A 65 -2.72 -8.63 -5.30
N GLY A 66 -2.70 -9.86 -4.80
CA GLY A 66 -3.66 -10.32 -3.81
C GLY A 66 -3.19 -11.56 -3.08
N GLY A 67 -3.85 -11.85 -1.97
CA GLY A 67 -3.52 -12.96 -1.11
C GLY A 67 -4.17 -12.83 0.26
N ARG A 68 -3.59 -13.48 1.27
CA ARG A 68 -4.08 -13.33 2.65
C ARG A 68 -3.48 -12.08 3.28
N PHE A 69 -4.12 -11.57 4.33
CA PHE A 69 -3.49 -10.57 5.19
C PHE A 69 -3.55 -10.95 6.65
N ARG A 70 -2.61 -10.42 7.42
CA ARG A 70 -2.59 -10.46 8.89
C ARG A 70 -2.27 -9.07 9.41
N VAL A 71 -2.71 -8.78 10.63
CA VAL A 71 -2.42 -7.54 11.32
C VAL A 71 -1.68 -7.88 12.60
N ASP A 72 -0.54 -7.24 12.79
CA ASP A 72 0.15 -7.13 14.06
C ASP A 72 -0.33 -5.83 14.72
N GLU A 73 -1.14 -5.96 15.76
CA GLU A 73 -1.75 -4.84 16.47
C GLU A 73 -0.72 -4.09 17.34
N ASP A 74 0.34 -4.76 17.80
CA ASP A 74 1.34 -4.16 18.68
C ASP A 74 2.24 -3.18 17.92
N THR A 75 2.51 -3.50 16.65
CA THR A 75 3.35 -2.67 15.77
C THR A 75 2.55 -1.88 14.73
N ALA A 76 1.22 -2.01 14.76
CA ALA A 76 0.31 -1.49 13.74
C ALA A 76 0.75 -1.84 12.31
N THR A 77 1.19 -3.09 12.10
CA THR A 77 1.71 -3.56 10.81
C THR A 77 0.75 -4.53 10.14
N VAL A 78 0.39 -4.26 8.89
CA VAL A 78 -0.36 -5.16 8.02
C VAL A 78 0.62 -5.95 7.15
N HIS A 79 0.47 -7.27 7.16
CA HIS A 79 1.30 -8.20 6.40
C HIS A 79 0.47 -8.71 5.23
N HIS A 80 0.78 -8.30 4.00
CA HIS A 80 0.18 -8.90 2.81
C HIS A 80 0.97 -10.16 2.42
N LEU A 81 0.35 -11.32 2.59
CA LEU A 81 0.86 -12.63 2.19
C LEU A 81 0.41 -12.88 0.75
N VAL A 82 1.16 -12.29 -0.19
CA VAL A 82 0.81 -12.28 -1.62
C VAL A 82 0.92 -13.68 -2.21
N SER A 83 -0.13 -14.12 -2.91
CA SER A 83 -0.16 -15.39 -3.64
C SER A 83 -0.54 -15.23 -5.11
N VAL A 84 -0.95 -14.03 -5.53
CA VAL A 84 -1.32 -13.68 -6.90
C VAL A 84 -0.67 -12.34 -7.24
N SER A 85 0.16 -12.30 -8.28
CA SER A 85 0.82 -11.09 -8.79
C SER A 85 1.51 -11.41 -10.13
N MET A 86 1.70 -10.39 -10.99
CA MET A 86 2.62 -10.47 -12.14
C MET A 86 4.05 -10.06 -11.79
N LEU A 87 4.25 -9.48 -10.61
CA LEU A 87 5.52 -8.98 -10.09
C LEU A 87 6.15 -10.03 -9.16
N PRO A 88 7.24 -10.72 -9.58
CA PRO A 88 7.87 -11.77 -8.79
C PRO A 88 8.35 -11.30 -7.40
N GLU A 89 8.79 -10.05 -7.29
CA GLU A 89 9.24 -9.43 -6.06
C GLU A 89 8.15 -9.36 -4.98
N LEU A 90 6.88 -9.23 -5.38
CA LEU A 90 5.76 -9.24 -4.44
C LEU A 90 5.44 -10.64 -3.92
N LEU A 91 5.75 -11.69 -4.70
CA LEU A 91 5.55 -13.09 -4.33
C LEU A 91 6.68 -13.63 -3.44
N ALA A 92 7.86 -13.00 -3.49
CA ALA A 92 9.05 -13.48 -2.82
C ALA A 92 8.96 -13.39 -1.29
N SER A 93 8.23 -12.40 -0.76
CA SER A 93 8.11 -12.17 0.68
C SER A 93 6.82 -11.42 1.05
N PRO A 94 6.38 -11.53 2.32
CA PRO A 94 5.26 -10.73 2.81
C PRO A 94 5.53 -9.24 2.64
N GLN A 95 4.56 -8.50 2.11
CA GLN A 95 4.64 -7.04 2.02
C GLN A 95 4.19 -6.46 3.36
N LEU A 96 5.14 -5.91 4.11
CA LEU A 96 4.87 -5.27 5.40
C LEU A 96 4.49 -3.80 5.17
N ARG A 97 3.41 -3.37 5.79
CA ARG A 97 2.91 -1.99 5.73
C ARG A 97 2.53 -1.53 7.12
N HIS A 98 3.16 -0.47 7.62
CA HIS A 98 2.61 0.23 8.79
C HIS A 98 1.29 0.87 8.38
N ALA A 99 0.26 0.73 9.21
CA ALA A 99 -1.09 1.16 8.91
C ALA A 99 -1.60 2.16 9.94
N GLU A 100 -2.01 3.31 9.45
CA GLU A 100 -2.67 4.34 10.24
C GLU A 100 -4.06 4.56 9.65
N VAL A 101 -5.09 4.38 10.47
CA VAL A 101 -6.49 4.65 10.08
C VAL A 101 -7.00 5.84 10.88
N ASP A 102 -7.36 6.91 10.18
CA ASP A 102 -8.01 8.10 10.74
C ASP A 102 -9.35 8.34 10.05
N GLY A 103 -10.43 7.91 10.71
CA GLY A 103 -11.79 7.99 10.19
C GLY A 103 -11.96 7.28 8.85
N ALA A 104 -12.01 8.06 7.76
CA ALA A 104 -12.17 7.55 6.40
C ALA A 104 -10.86 7.47 5.62
N GLN A 105 -9.73 7.86 6.22
CA GLN A 105 -8.42 7.82 5.59
C GLN A 105 -7.59 6.65 6.14
N LEU A 106 -6.88 5.97 5.24
CA LEU A 106 -5.92 4.92 5.56
C LEU A 106 -4.56 5.30 4.96
N THR A 107 -3.51 5.32 5.76
CA THR A 107 -2.13 5.43 5.27
C THR A 107 -1.45 4.08 5.42
N LEU A 108 -0.95 3.54 4.31
CA LEU A 108 -0.09 2.35 4.31
C LEU A 108 1.32 2.77 3.93
N SER A 109 2.29 2.53 4.81
CA SER A 109 3.67 2.96 4.57
C SER A 109 4.71 1.85 4.78
N ALA A 110 5.83 1.97 4.10
CA ALA A 110 6.98 1.07 4.26
C ALA A 110 8.28 1.74 3.84
N THR A 111 9.35 1.45 4.58
CA THR A 111 10.70 1.81 4.18
C THR A 111 11.30 0.68 3.34
N THR A 112 11.81 1.02 2.16
CA THR A 112 12.45 0.07 1.24
C THR A 112 13.79 0.61 0.78
N THR A 113 14.75 -0.28 0.54
CA THR A 113 16.04 0.06 -0.06
C THR A 113 16.15 -0.60 -1.43
N ASN A 114 16.20 0.20 -2.48
CA ASN A 114 16.36 -0.23 -3.87
C ASN A 114 17.59 0.47 -4.48
N ASP A 115 18.48 -0.28 -5.12
CA ASP A 115 19.71 0.25 -5.75
C ASP A 115 20.53 1.19 -4.84
N GLY A 116 20.58 0.86 -3.54
CA GLY A 116 21.28 1.65 -2.52
C GLY A 116 20.53 2.89 -2.02
N VAL A 117 19.41 3.25 -2.63
CA VAL A 117 18.54 4.35 -2.18
C VAL A 117 17.51 3.81 -1.20
N THR A 118 17.46 4.39 -0.01
CA THR A 118 16.45 4.05 1.00
C THR A 118 15.37 5.11 1.02
N SER A 119 14.14 4.70 0.80
CA SER A 119 12.98 5.59 0.72
C SER A 119 11.87 5.12 1.65
N HIS A 120 11.22 6.09 2.29
CA HIS A 120 9.95 5.89 2.95
C HIS A 120 8.82 6.09 1.93
N ASN A 121 8.07 5.03 1.66
CA ASN A 121 6.95 5.06 0.73
C ASN A 121 5.64 5.10 1.52
N ALA A 122 4.75 6.01 1.17
CA ALA A 122 3.45 6.15 1.80
C ALA A 122 2.35 6.19 0.74
N LEU A 123 1.32 5.36 0.92
CA LEU A 123 0.12 5.34 0.10
C LEU A 123 -1.05 5.78 0.96
N VAL A 124 -1.71 6.85 0.53
CA VAL A 124 -2.90 7.38 1.20
C VAL A 124 -4.14 6.90 0.45
N TRP A 125 -5.07 6.32 1.19
CA TRP A 125 -6.31 5.76 0.69
C TRP A 125 -7.50 6.39 1.40
N VAL A 126 -8.66 6.37 0.76
CA VAL A 126 -9.91 6.88 1.31
C VAL A 126 -11.04 5.88 1.16
N ARG A 127 -11.86 5.76 2.19
CA ARG A 127 -13.13 5.05 2.15
C ARG A 127 -14.22 6.03 1.69
N ARG A 128 -14.75 5.82 0.48
CA ARG A 128 -15.92 6.57 0.00
C ARG A 128 -17.19 5.89 0.52
N ARG A 129 -18.08 6.68 1.11
CA ARG A 129 -19.37 6.22 1.63
C ARG A 129 -20.35 5.90 0.51
#